data_AF-A0A0C2BU71-F1
#
_entry.id   AF-A0A0C2BU71-F1
#
_cell.length_a   1.000
_cell.length_b   1.000
_cell.length_c   1.000
_cell.angle_alpha   90.00
_cell.angle_beta   90.00
_cell.angle_gamma   90.00
#
_symmetry.space_group_name_H-M   'P 1'
#
loop_
_entity.id
_entity.type
_entity.pdbx_description
1 polymer ?
#
loop_
_entity_poly.entity_id
_entity_poly.type
_entity_poly.pdbx_seq_one_letter_code
_entity_poly.pdbx_strand_id
1 'polypeptide(L)'
;MNRIVKHEKEVDFNAHLQYNTKLASFLNIATSIGKFVLLGRAILAKNGRQYSYCDEIAMAAAIDLHRVARKLMHLRVNVELSGTYTSNLCKADVWASLHCPDPETVTSNAIHSACAY
;
A
#
# COMPACT_ATOMS: atom_id res chain seq x y z
N MET A 1 -17.84 -10.01 2.07
CA MET A 1 -17.94 -9.12 0.90
C MET A 1 -16.55 -8.56 0.60
N ASN A 2 -15.91 -9.00 -0.48
CA ASN A 2 -14.50 -8.72 -0.82
C ASN A 2 -14.27 -7.21 -1.09
N ARG A 3 -13.66 -6.49 -0.14
CA ARG A 3 -13.49 -5.03 -0.19
C ARG A 3 -12.45 -4.58 -1.24
N ILE A 4 -11.46 -5.44 -1.51
CA ILE A 4 -10.35 -5.18 -2.45
C ILE A 4 -10.85 -5.14 -3.90
N VAL A 5 -11.75 -6.05 -4.27
CA VAL A 5 -12.31 -6.15 -5.64
C VAL A 5 -13.21 -4.95 -6.00
N LYS A 6 -13.77 -4.25 -5.00
CA LYS A 6 -14.61 -3.07 -5.24
C LYS A 6 -13.81 -1.83 -5.67
N HIS A 7 -12.62 -1.62 -5.11
CA HIS A 7 -11.88 -0.38 -5.30
C HIS A 7 -11.27 -0.24 -6.71
N GLU A 8 -10.81 -1.33 -7.31
CA GLU A 8 -10.26 -1.34 -8.68
C GLU A 8 -11.33 -1.07 -9.76
N LYS A 9 -12.62 -1.16 -9.43
CA LYS A 9 -13.73 -0.77 -10.32
C LYS A 9 -14.11 0.70 -10.20
N GLU A 10 -13.80 1.35 -9.09
CA GLU A 10 -14.24 2.72 -8.79
C GLU A 10 -13.20 3.79 -9.17
N VAL A 11 -11.93 3.41 -9.34
CA VAL A 11 -10.84 4.33 -9.68
C VAL A 11 -10.11 3.88 -10.94
N ASP A 12 -10.01 4.78 -11.91
CA ASP A 12 -9.18 4.61 -13.11
C ASP A 12 -7.77 5.18 -12.85
N PHE A 13 -6.81 4.31 -12.61
CA PHE A 13 -5.41 4.69 -12.38
C PHE A 13 -4.71 5.19 -13.65
N ASN A 14 -5.32 5.04 -14.84
CA ASN A 14 -4.75 5.48 -16.11
C ASN A 14 -5.24 6.85 -16.58
N ALA A 15 -6.31 7.39 -16.00
CA ALA A 15 -6.93 8.64 -16.46
C ALA A 15 -5.91 9.79 -16.57
N HIS A 16 -5.03 9.92 -15.57
CA HIS A 16 -4.00 10.96 -15.52
C HIS A 16 -2.92 10.86 -16.62
N LEU A 17 -2.84 9.74 -17.33
CA LEU A 17 -1.88 9.51 -18.41
C LEU A 17 -2.40 9.93 -19.78
N GLN A 18 -3.70 10.26 -19.88
CA GLN A 18 -4.36 10.60 -21.14
C GLN A 18 -4.32 12.11 -21.46
N TYR A 19 -3.73 12.93 -20.58
CA TYR A 19 -3.56 14.34 -20.84
C TYR A 19 -2.54 14.60 -21.95
N ASN A 20 -2.82 15.58 -22.81
CA ASN A 20 -1.90 16.00 -23.88
C ASN A 20 -0.78 16.90 -23.34
N THR A 21 0.06 16.34 -22.46
CA THR A 21 1.22 17.03 -21.87
C THR A 21 2.47 16.17 -21.98
N LYS A 22 3.65 16.82 -22.02
CA LYS A 22 4.94 16.12 -22.05
C LYS A 22 5.14 15.21 -20.85
N LEU A 23 4.68 15.64 -19.66
CA LEU A 23 4.79 14.85 -18.43
C LEU A 23 3.90 13.62 -18.47
N ALA A 24 2.63 13.76 -18.88
CA ALA A 24 1.73 12.62 -19.02
C ALA A 24 2.26 11.61 -20.04
N SER A 25 2.80 12.08 -21.16
CA SER A 25 3.47 11.22 -22.15
C SER A 25 4.66 10.46 -21.56
N PHE A 26 5.53 11.16 -20.81
CA PHE A 26 6.66 10.53 -20.12
C PHE A 26 6.22 9.45 -19.12
N LEU A 27 5.25 9.76 -18.25
CA LEU A 27 4.73 8.81 -17.26
C LEU A 27 4.01 7.63 -17.92
N ASN A 28 3.33 7.88 -19.04
CA ASN A 28 2.67 6.83 -19.82
C ASN A 28 3.73 5.82 -20.30
N ILE A 29 4.86 6.30 -20.84
CA ILE A 29 5.99 5.45 -21.25
C ILE A 29 6.65 4.77 -20.05
N ALA A 30 6.90 5.49 -18.95
CA ALA A 30 7.56 4.94 -17.77
C ALA A 30 6.77 3.79 -17.13
N THR A 31 5.43 3.84 -17.20
CA THR A 31 4.54 2.86 -16.57
C THR A 31 3.99 1.80 -17.53
N SER A 32 4.20 1.90 -18.85
CA SER A 32 3.55 1.04 -19.87
C SER A 32 4.07 -0.40 -19.97
N ILE A 33 5.19 -0.72 -19.33
CA ILE A 33 6.19 -1.78 -19.65
C ILE A 33 7.32 -1.17 -20.49
N GLY A 34 8.39 -0.75 -19.81
CA GLY A 34 9.67 -0.44 -20.43
C GLY A 34 10.73 -1.44 -19.98
N LYS A 35 11.71 -1.71 -20.83
CA LYS A 35 12.88 -2.63 -20.69
C LYS A 35 13.62 -2.63 -19.32
N PHE A 36 13.33 -1.66 -18.44
CA PHE A 36 13.92 -1.46 -17.12
C PHE A 36 12.96 -1.75 -15.93
N VAL A 37 11.65 -1.82 -16.13
CA VAL A 37 10.65 -1.99 -15.04
C VAL A 37 9.98 -3.35 -15.16
N LEU A 38 10.26 -4.24 -14.21
CA LEU A 38 9.81 -5.65 -14.22
C LEU A 38 8.31 -5.83 -13.92
N LEU A 39 7.62 -4.79 -13.45
CA LEU A 39 6.20 -4.78 -13.14
C LEU A 39 5.57 -3.50 -13.71
N GLY A 40 5.04 -3.57 -14.94
CA GLY A 40 4.39 -2.45 -15.62
C GLY A 40 2.90 -2.70 -15.87
N ARG A 41 2.18 -1.67 -16.36
CA ARG A 41 0.74 -1.72 -16.63
C ARG A 41 0.30 -2.91 -17.46
N ALA A 42 1.01 -3.24 -18.53
CA ALA A 42 0.61 -4.36 -19.37
C ALA A 42 0.87 -5.75 -18.74
N ILE A 43 1.69 -5.88 -17.68
CA ILE A 43 1.84 -7.15 -16.94
C ILE A 43 0.65 -7.33 -16.00
N LEU A 44 0.29 -6.29 -15.26
CA LEU A 44 -0.87 -6.35 -14.36
C LEU A 44 -2.20 -6.46 -15.12
N ALA A 45 -2.31 -5.80 -16.28
CA ALA A 45 -3.49 -5.90 -17.13
C ALA A 45 -3.74 -7.33 -17.63
N LYS A 46 -2.68 -8.12 -17.89
CA LYS A 46 -2.81 -9.55 -18.24
C LYS A 46 -3.46 -10.37 -17.12
N ASN A 47 -3.26 -9.95 -15.88
CA ASN A 47 -3.85 -10.59 -14.70
C ASN A 47 -5.20 -9.96 -14.31
N GLY A 48 -5.77 -9.10 -15.16
CA GLY A 48 -7.04 -8.42 -14.89
C GLY A 48 -6.94 -7.34 -13.81
N ARG A 49 -5.74 -6.81 -13.53
CA ARG A 49 -5.47 -5.82 -12.48
C ARG A 49 -4.97 -4.51 -13.07
N GLN A 50 -5.21 -3.40 -12.37
CA GLN A 50 -4.62 -2.11 -12.70
C GLN A 50 -3.28 -1.90 -11.98
N TYR A 51 -2.36 -1.14 -12.59
CA TYR A 51 -1.15 -0.67 -11.90
C TYR A 51 -1.51 0.55 -11.06
N SER A 52 -1.61 0.35 -9.75
CA SER A 52 -1.98 1.37 -8.78
C SER A 52 -0.76 2.08 -8.20
N TYR A 53 -0.99 3.23 -7.57
CA TYR A 53 0.01 3.99 -6.84
C TYR A 53 0.56 3.22 -5.63
N CYS A 54 1.86 3.35 -5.37
CA CYS A 54 2.56 2.80 -4.20
C CYS A 54 3.42 3.91 -3.57
N ASP A 55 4.59 4.19 -4.15
CA ASP A 55 5.54 5.17 -3.63
C ASP A 55 4.98 6.60 -3.69
N GLU A 56 4.05 6.85 -4.61
CA GLU A 56 3.33 8.12 -4.70
C GLU A 56 2.51 8.41 -3.45
N ILE A 57 2.03 7.37 -2.73
CA ILE A 57 1.32 7.54 -1.46
C ILE A 57 2.26 7.97 -0.35
N ALA A 58 3.49 7.44 -0.30
CA ALA A 58 4.50 7.86 0.66
C ALA A 58 4.91 9.32 0.42
N MET A 59 5.11 9.71 -0.84
CA MET A 59 5.36 11.09 -1.22
C MET A 59 4.20 12.02 -0.86
N ALA A 60 2.95 11.62 -1.16
CA ALA A 60 1.78 12.39 -0.81
C ALA A 60 1.62 12.57 0.71
N ALA A 61 1.87 11.51 1.49
CA ALA A 61 1.83 11.56 2.95
C ALA A 61 2.93 12.46 3.55
N ALA A 62 4.08 12.58 2.89
CA ALA A 62 5.13 13.52 3.30
C ALA A 62 4.73 14.99 3.04
N ILE A 63 3.91 15.26 2.03
CA ILE A 63 3.40 16.61 1.71
C ILE A 63 2.27 17.01 2.66
N ASP A 64 1.26 16.15 2.83
CA ASP A 64 0.10 16.40 3.69
C ASP A 64 -0.45 15.08 4.27
N LEU A 65 0.09 14.72 5.44
CA LEU A 65 -0.28 13.48 6.12
C LEU A 65 -1.76 13.43 6.51
N HIS A 66 -2.30 14.55 7.00
CA HIS A 66 -3.67 14.60 7.53
C HIS A 66 -4.72 14.43 6.43
N ARG A 67 -4.42 14.88 5.21
CA ARG A 67 -5.32 14.71 4.07
C ARG A 67 -5.25 13.30 3.47
N VAL A 68 -4.08 12.66 3.49
CA VAL A 68 -3.85 11.35 2.83
C VAL A 68 -4.18 10.18 3.77
N ALA A 69 -3.76 10.24 5.03
CA ALA A 69 -3.92 9.15 5.97
C ALA A 69 -5.29 9.18 6.67
N ARG A 70 -6.17 8.23 6.30
CA ARG A 70 -7.49 8.09 6.94
C ARG A 70 -7.45 7.45 8.33
N LYS A 71 -6.40 6.68 8.63
CA LYS A 71 -6.20 6.01 9.91
C LYS A 71 -4.70 5.83 10.12
N LEU A 72 -4.22 6.18 11.31
CA LEU A 72 -2.83 5.99 11.72
C LEU A 72 -2.81 5.17 13.02
N MET A 73 -1.73 4.43 13.20
CA MET A 73 -1.51 3.63 14.40
C MET A 73 -0.02 3.69 14.73
N HIS A 74 0.28 4.04 15.97
CA HIS A 74 1.65 4.05 16.47
C HIS A 74 1.95 2.68 17.06
N LEU A 75 2.94 1.99 16.49
CA LEU A 75 3.40 0.69 16.97
C LEU A 75 4.90 0.77 17.22
N ARG A 76 5.35 0.13 18.30
CA ARG A 76 6.76 -0.17 18.47
C ARG A 76 7.10 -1.35 17.56
N VAL A 77 8.02 -1.16 16.62
CA VAL A 77 8.40 -2.17 15.63
C VAL A 77 9.90 -2.45 15.64
N ASN A 78 10.28 -3.65 15.24
CA ASN A 78 11.67 -4.05 14.98
C ASN A 78 11.73 -4.94 13.71
N VAL A 79 12.90 -5.12 13.12
CA VAL A 79 13.11 -5.98 11.95
C VAL A 79 13.76 -7.29 12.38
N GLU A 80 13.14 -8.41 12.01
CA GLU A 80 13.72 -9.73 12.24
C GLU A 80 14.82 -10.01 11.21
N LEU A 81 16.00 -10.42 11.65
CA LEU A 81 17.13 -10.67 10.75
C LEU A 81 17.53 -12.15 10.68
N SER A 82 17.14 -12.96 11.67
CA SER A 82 17.75 -14.28 11.91
C SER A 82 16.86 -15.47 11.53
N GLY A 83 15.55 -15.25 11.39
CA GLY A 83 14.61 -16.33 11.06
C GLY A 83 14.74 -16.85 9.63
N THR A 84 14.75 -18.16 9.45
CA THR A 84 14.88 -18.84 8.14
C THR A 84 13.82 -18.42 7.11
N TYR A 85 12.59 -18.17 7.56
CA TYR A 85 11.46 -17.78 6.70
C TYR A 85 10.92 -16.37 7.00
N THR A 86 11.45 -15.71 8.02
CA THR A 86 10.92 -14.43 8.52
C THR A 86 11.97 -13.32 8.56
N SER A 87 13.17 -13.57 8.03
CA SER A 87 14.17 -12.53 7.87
C SER A 87 13.64 -11.41 6.98
N ASN A 88 13.89 -10.16 7.39
CA ASN A 88 13.43 -8.90 6.81
C ASN A 88 11.94 -8.57 6.99
N LEU A 89 11.21 -9.33 7.81
CA LEU A 89 9.85 -8.94 8.21
C LEU A 89 9.89 -7.92 9.36
N CYS A 90 9.09 -6.87 9.26
CA CYS A 90 8.81 -5.97 10.37
C CYS A 90 7.89 -6.65 11.39
N LYS A 91 8.35 -6.78 12.64
CA LYS A 91 7.58 -7.31 13.77
C LYS A 91 7.14 -6.17 14.68
N ALA A 92 5.85 -6.13 14.99
CA ALA A 92 5.28 -5.17 15.93
C ALA A 92 5.12 -5.78 17.33
N ASP A 93 5.41 -4.98 18.35
CA ASP A 93 5.07 -5.30 19.73
C ASP A 93 3.61 -4.94 20.01
N VAL A 94 2.76 -5.96 19.92
CA VAL A 94 1.32 -5.85 20.18
C VAL A 94 0.98 -5.96 21.67
N TRP A 95 1.90 -6.40 22.54
CA TRP A 95 1.67 -6.49 23.98
C TRP A 95 1.79 -5.11 24.66
N ALA A 96 2.78 -4.32 24.26
CA ALA A 96 2.89 -2.92 24.69
C ALA A 96 1.69 -2.08 24.21
N SER A 97 1.15 -2.40 23.04
CA SER A 97 -0.01 -1.69 22.46
C SER A 97 -1.33 -1.95 23.19
N LEU A 98 -1.47 -3.10 23.89
CA LEU A 98 -2.65 -3.44 24.70
C LEU A 98 -2.67 -2.74 26.08
N HIS A 99 -1.54 -2.20 26.54
CA HIS A 99 -1.39 -1.58 27.86
C HIS A 99 -1.18 -0.05 27.80
N CYS A 100 -1.25 0.55 26.62
CA CYS A 100 -1.26 2.00 26.46
C CYS A 100 -2.69 2.52 26.68
N PRO A 101 -2.97 3.31 27.73
CA PRO A 101 -4.26 3.95 27.88
C PRO A 101 -4.29 5.19 26.98
N ASP A 102 -5.21 5.20 26.01
CA ASP A 102 -5.89 6.34 25.36
C ASP A 102 -5.97 6.21 23.81
N PRO A 103 -7.02 6.76 23.14
CA PRO A 103 -8.41 6.35 23.30
C PRO A 103 -9.08 6.26 21.92
N GLU A 104 -8.81 5.24 21.11
CA GLU A 104 -9.64 4.94 19.93
C GLU A 104 -9.68 3.43 19.69
N THR A 105 -10.40 2.76 20.59
CA THR A 105 -11.05 1.43 20.43
C THR A 105 -10.45 0.51 19.36
N VAL A 106 -9.41 -0.22 19.75
CA VAL A 106 -9.08 -1.50 19.11
C VAL A 106 -10.15 -2.50 19.51
N THR A 107 -11.18 -2.67 18.67
CA THR A 107 -12.18 -3.73 18.87
C THR A 107 -11.48 -5.09 18.80
N SER A 108 -11.70 -5.91 19.82
CA SER A 108 -11.10 -7.24 20.09
C SER A 108 -11.21 -8.29 18.97
N ASN A 109 -11.84 -7.99 17.84
CA ASN A 109 -12.03 -8.91 16.72
C ASN A 109 -10.88 -8.90 15.70
N ALA A 110 -9.85 -8.07 15.88
CA ALA A 110 -8.70 -7.99 14.95
C ALA A 110 -7.59 -9.03 15.23
N ILE A 111 -7.68 -9.77 16.33
CA ILE A 111 -6.55 -10.58 16.84
C ILE A 111 -6.42 -11.94 16.13
N HIS A 112 -7.46 -12.44 15.44
CA HIS A 112 -7.39 -13.74 14.78
C HIS A 112 -6.92 -13.73 13.32
N SER A 113 -6.60 -12.58 12.72
CA SER A 113 -6.27 -12.49 11.28
C SER A 113 -4.88 -11.91 10.97
N ALA A 114 -4.09 -11.49 11.96
CA ALA A 114 -2.78 -10.87 11.71
C ALA A 114 -1.62 -11.87 11.61
N CYS A 115 -1.86 -13.18 11.82
CA CYS A 115 -0.83 -14.21 11.76
C CYS A 115 -1.29 -15.53 11.12
N ALA A 116 -2.38 -15.52 10.35
CA ALA A 116 -2.85 -16.67 9.58
C ALA A 116 -2.86 -16.31 8.09
N TYR A 117 -2.02 -17.00 7.32
CA TYR A 117 -2.36 -17.35 5.94
C TYR A 117 -3.65 -18.18 5.93
#